data_AF-A0A7J7XIP2-F1
#
_entry.id   AF-A0A7J7XIP2-F1
#
_cell.length_a   1.000
_cell.length_b   1.000
_cell.length_c   1.000
_cell.angle_alpha   90.00
_cell.angle_beta   90.00
_cell.angle_gamma   90.00
#
_symmetry.space_group_name_H-M   'P 1'
#
loop_
_entity.id
_entity.type
_entity.pdbx_description
1 polymer ?
#
loop_
_entity_poly.entity_id
_entity_poly.type
_entity_poly.pdbx_seq_one_letter_code
_entity_poly.pdbx_strand_id
1 'polypeptide(L)'
;MNSTIVFQVENHSINYNFSKNNSQFLAFEIDDCHLPLAMIFTLALAYGAVIILGVTGNLALIVIILRQKEMRNVTNILIVNLSFSDLLVAIMCLPFTFVYTIMDHWVFGEAMCKLNPFVQCVSITVSIFSLVLIAVERHQLIINPRGWRPNNRHAYIAIAVIWLLAVASSLPFLIYQVMTDEPLKNFTLDGYKDKYVCYDKFPSEFHRLSYTTLLLVLQYFGPLCFIFICYFKVRKFLPPSPFPFFIFF
;
A
#
# COMPACT_ATOMS: atom_id res chain seq x y z
N MET A 1 -11.44 34.11 22.36
CA MET A 1 -10.13 34.58 22.85
C MET A 1 -9.11 34.21 21.80
N ASN A 2 -8.71 35.17 20.97
CA ASN A 2 -7.65 35.00 19.99
C ASN A 2 -6.32 35.22 20.70
N SER A 3 -5.41 34.26 20.60
CA SER A 3 -4.05 34.37 21.13
C SER A 3 -3.10 34.61 19.97
N THR A 4 -2.52 35.80 19.91
CA THR A 4 -1.49 36.18 18.94
C THR A 4 -0.14 35.78 19.53
N ILE A 5 0.63 34.94 18.84
CA ILE A 5 2.02 34.63 19.21
C ILE A 5 2.92 35.21 18.13
N VAL A 6 3.85 36.08 18.54
CA VAL A 6 4.83 36.73 17.67
C VAL A 6 6.13 35.93 17.80
N PHE A 7 6.61 35.32 16.72
CA PHE A 7 7.97 34.80 16.63
C PHE A 7 8.78 35.70 15.70
N GLN A 8 9.95 36.11 16.19
CA GLN A 8 10.84 37.03 15.51
C GLN A 8 11.98 36.20 14.89
N VAL A 9 11.94 36.02 13.58
CA VAL A 9 13.07 35.57 12.76
C VAL A 9 13.49 36.78 11.92
N GLU A 10 14.79 37.04 11.85
CA GLU A 10 15.37 38.28 11.30
C GLU A 10 14.73 38.68 9.95
N ASN A 11 14.21 39.91 9.93
CA ASN A 11 13.78 40.74 8.80
C ASN A 11 12.51 40.42 7.99
N HIS A 12 11.59 39.59 8.48
CA HIS A 12 10.20 39.66 7.98
C HIS A 12 9.16 39.29 9.05
N SER A 13 8.29 40.24 9.41
CA SER A 13 7.18 40.01 10.33
C SER A 13 6.02 39.32 9.60
N ILE A 14 5.81 38.03 9.86
CA ILE A 14 4.64 37.28 9.36
C ILE A 14 3.63 37.16 10.51
N ASN A 15 2.46 37.78 10.35
CA ASN A 15 1.37 37.70 11.32
C ASN A 15 0.47 36.50 11.00
N TYR A 16 0.46 35.46 11.85
CA TYR A 16 -0.48 34.34 11.75
C TYR A 16 -1.66 34.51 12.72
N ASN A 17 -2.89 34.50 12.18
CA ASN A 17 -4.11 34.37 12.99
C ASN A 17 -4.52 32.90 13.03
N PHE A 18 -4.23 32.20 14.14
CA PHE A 18 -4.61 30.80 14.32
C PHE A 18 -6.06 30.69 14.81
N SER A 19 -6.96 30.25 13.91
CA SER A 19 -8.33 29.85 14.27
C SER A 19 -8.34 28.39 14.72
N LYS A 20 -8.85 28.15 15.93
CA LYS A 20 -8.83 26.87 16.66
C LYS A 20 -9.71 25.75 16.05
N ASN A 21 -10.28 25.94 14.86
CA ASN A 21 -11.23 25.00 14.24
C ASN A 21 -10.61 23.99 13.26
N ASN A 22 -9.31 24.08 12.99
CA ASN A 22 -8.63 23.32 11.95
C ASN A 22 -7.50 22.42 12.51
N SER A 23 -7.80 21.63 13.54
CA SER A 23 -6.84 20.72 14.19
C SER A 23 -6.46 19.47 13.38
N GLN A 24 -6.80 19.43 12.10
CA GLN A 24 -6.48 18.31 11.18
C GLN A 24 -5.42 18.65 10.14
N PHE A 25 -4.93 19.89 10.14
CA PHE A 25 -3.86 20.29 9.25
C PHE A 25 -2.54 19.73 9.78
N LEU A 26 -1.91 18.84 8.99
CA LEU A 26 -0.47 18.65 9.07
C LEU A 26 0.14 20.04 8.85
N ALA A 27 0.58 20.68 9.94
CA ALA A 27 1.40 21.87 9.85
C ALA A 27 2.69 21.42 9.18
N PHE A 28 2.77 21.63 7.87
CA PHE A 28 4.03 21.58 7.14
C PHE A 28 4.81 22.81 7.61
N GLU A 29 5.52 22.70 8.73
CA GLU A 29 6.57 23.64 9.08
C GLU A 29 7.54 23.63 7.90
N ILE A 30 7.64 24.77 7.21
CA ILE A 30 8.63 24.98 6.15
C ILE A 30 9.98 25.12 6.87
N ASP A 31 10.54 23.99 7.27
CA ASP A 31 11.99 23.86 7.28
C ASP A 31 12.44 23.93 5.82
N ASP A 32 13.49 24.71 5.54
CA ASP A 32 14.18 24.68 4.25
C ASP A 32 14.67 23.25 3.99
N CYS A 33 13.81 22.42 3.36
CA CYS A 33 14.08 21.02 3.12
C CYS A 33 15.04 20.89 1.93
N HIS A 34 16.30 21.23 2.17
CA HIS A 34 17.37 21.02 1.21
C HIS A 34 17.76 19.54 1.21
N LEU A 35 16.96 18.73 0.51
CA LEU A 35 17.33 17.34 0.28
C LEU A 35 18.58 17.33 -0.62
N PRO A 36 19.71 16.74 -0.16
CA PRO A 36 20.93 16.76 -0.95
C PRO A 36 20.68 16.05 -2.28
N LEU A 37 21.19 16.61 -3.37
CA LEU A 37 21.00 16.07 -4.72
C LEU A 37 21.39 14.59 -4.81
N ALA A 38 22.41 14.18 -4.06
CA ALA A 38 22.82 12.79 -3.92
C ALA A 38 21.68 11.88 -3.42
N MET A 39 20.91 12.31 -2.42
CA MET A 39 19.79 11.54 -1.88
C MET A 39 18.63 11.45 -2.89
N ILE A 40 18.34 12.54 -3.62
CA ILE A 40 17.35 12.52 -4.71
C ILE A 40 17.75 11.51 -5.78
N PHE A 41 19.01 11.52 -6.22
CA PHE A 41 19.53 10.54 -7.18
C PHE A 41 19.47 9.11 -6.64
N THR A 42 19.83 8.89 -5.38
CA THR A 42 19.74 7.57 -4.74
C THR A 42 18.29 7.07 -4.70
N LEU A 43 17.35 7.93 -4.31
CA LEU A 43 15.92 7.59 -4.31
C LEU A 43 15.41 7.29 -5.72
N ALA A 44 15.77 8.11 -6.71
CA ALA A 44 15.38 7.90 -8.10
C ALA A 44 15.88 6.54 -8.63
N LEU A 45 17.14 6.18 -8.35
CA LEU A 45 17.70 4.89 -8.73
C LEU A 45 17.01 3.73 -7.99
N ALA A 46 16.74 3.88 -6.69
CA ALA A 46 16.07 2.86 -5.90
C ALA A 46 14.63 2.61 -6.37
N TYR A 47 13.82 3.66 -6.55
CA TYR A 47 12.47 3.56 -7.07
C TYR A 47 12.46 3.01 -8.50
N GLY A 48 13.36 3.50 -9.37
CA GLY A 48 13.52 3.00 -10.73
C GLY A 48 13.85 1.51 -10.77
N ALA A 49 14.77 1.04 -9.92
CA ALA A 49 15.12 -0.37 -9.82
C ALA A 49 13.94 -1.22 -9.34
N VAL A 50 13.21 -0.79 -8.29
CA VAL A 50 12.04 -1.51 -7.77
C VAL A 50 10.91 -1.57 -8.82
N ILE A 51 10.66 -0.48 -9.55
CA ILE A 51 9.66 -0.46 -10.62
C ILE A 51 10.05 -1.42 -11.75
N ILE A 52 11.31 -1.37 -12.23
CA ILE A 52 11.77 -2.24 -13.31
C ILE A 52 11.72 -3.71 -12.89
N LEU A 53 12.27 -4.05 -11.73
CA LEU A 53 12.25 -5.41 -11.20
C LEU A 53 10.83 -5.89 -10.92
N GLY A 54 10.00 -5.02 -10.32
CA GLY A 54 8.61 -5.33 -10.00
C GLY A 54 7.77 -5.57 -11.25
N VAL A 55 7.90 -4.73 -12.28
CA VAL A 55 7.17 -4.90 -13.54
C VAL A 55 7.67 -6.11 -14.32
N THR A 56 8.98 -6.21 -14.56
CA THR A 56 9.54 -7.29 -15.38
C THR A 56 9.41 -8.65 -14.69
N GLY A 57 9.69 -8.72 -13.38
CA GLY A 57 9.64 -9.96 -12.60
C GLY A 57 8.21 -10.50 -12.46
N ASN A 58 7.25 -9.67 -12.06
CA ASN A 58 5.87 -10.11 -11.92
C ASN A 58 5.23 -10.44 -13.27
N LEU A 59 5.51 -9.67 -14.33
CA LEU A 59 5.02 -9.98 -15.66
C LEU A 59 5.60 -11.29 -16.19
N ALA A 60 6.90 -11.52 -16.01
CA ALA A 60 7.55 -12.77 -16.39
C ALA A 60 6.93 -13.96 -15.64
N LEU A 61 6.71 -13.84 -14.33
CA LEU A 61 6.09 -14.89 -13.51
C LEU A 61 4.68 -15.25 -14.00
N ILE A 62 3.86 -14.25 -14.30
CA ILE A 62 2.53 -14.44 -14.89
C ILE A 62 2.63 -15.17 -16.23
N VAL A 63 3.51 -14.71 -17.14
CA VAL A 63 3.66 -15.32 -18.47
C VAL A 63 4.13 -16.78 -18.38
N ILE A 64 5.09 -17.09 -17.52
CA ILE A 64 5.62 -18.44 -17.32
C ILE A 64 4.51 -19.38 -16.86
N ILE A 65 3.77 -19.00 -15.81
CA ILE A 65 2.70 -19.82 -15.24
C ILE A 65 1.56 -20.03 -16.25
N LEU A 66 1.17 -18.98 -16.99
CA LEU A 66 0.09 -19.09 -17.97
C LEU A 66 0.45 -19.96 -19.18
N ARG A 67 1.73 -19.97 -19.60
CA ARG A 67 2.22 -20.79 -20.72
C ARG A 67 2.34 -22.27 -20.35
N GLN A 68 2.74 -22.60 -19.13
CA GLN A 68 2.89 -24.00 -18.69
C GLN A 68 1.57 -24.56 -18.16
N LYS A 69 0.82 -25.28 -19.00
CA LYS A 69 -0.48 -25.88 -18.61
C LYS A 69 -0.37 -26.85 -17.43
N GLU A 70 0.73 -27.59 -17.32
CA GLU A 70 0.99 -28.52 -16.22
C GLU A 70 1.18 -27.82 -14.86
N MET A 71 1.52 -26.53 -14.88
CA MET A 71 1.69 -25.68 -13.70
C MET A 71 0.38 -25.04 -13.24
N ARG A 72 -0.80 -25.35 -13.81
CA ARG A 72 -2.07 -24.72 -13.42
C ARG A 72 -2.74 -25.39 -12.21
N ASN A 73 -2.00 -25.45 -11.10
CA ASN A 73 -2.52 -25.85 -9.80
C ASN A 73 -3.04 -24.63 -9.01
N VAL A 74 -3.69 -24.88 -7.86
CA VAL A 74 -4.29 -23.83 -7.02
C VAL A 74 -3.23 -22.84 -6.55
N THR A 75 -2.06 -23.30 -6.07
CA THR A 75 -0.97 -22.40 -5.67
C THR A 75 -0.61 -21.41 -6.77
N ASN A 76 -0.38 -21.91 -7.99
CA ASN A 76 0.11 -21.10 -9.09
C ASN A 76 -0.95 -20.10 -9.60
N ILE A 77 -2.24 -20.44 -9.49
CA ILE A 77 -3.34 -19.49 -9.74
C ILE A 77 -3.30 -18.33 -8.72
N LEU A 78 -3.05 -18.63 -7.44
CA LEU A 78 -2.92 -17.61 -6.39
C LEU A 78 -1.63 -16.78 -6.54
N ILE A 79 -0.53 -17.38 -6.98
CA ILE A 79 0.72 -16.67 -7.29
C ILE A 79 0.49 -15.67 -8.43
N VAL A 80 -0.21 -16.07 -9.51
CA VAL A 80 -0.57 -15.14 -10.60
C VAL A 80 -1.41 -13.97 -10.09
N ASN A 81 -2.37 -14.22 -9.19
CA ASN A 81 -3.17 -13.17 -8.58
C ASN A 81 -2.32 -12.18 -7.77
N LEU A 82 -1.36 -12.69 -7.00
CA LEU A 82 -0.42 -11.89 -6.22
C LEU A 82 0.51 -11.05 -7.11
N SER A 83 1.08 -11.66 -8.15
CA SER A 83 1.90 -10.93 -9.13
C SER A 83 1.11 -9.84 -9.86
N PHE A 84 -0.18 -10.07 -10.12
CA PHE A 84 -1.03 -9.07 -10.75
C PHE A 84 -1.32 -7.88 -9.82
N SER A 85 -1.59 -8.11 -8.53
CA SER A 85 -1.76 -7.01 -7.56
C SER A 85 -0.47 -6.21 -7.38
N ASP A 86 0.69 -6.86 -7.40
CA ASP A 86 1.98 -6.18 -7.30
C ASP A 86 2.31 -5.36 -8.57
N LEU A 87 1.92 -5.84 -9.76
CA LEU A 87 2.01 -5.05 -11.00
C LEU A 87 1.18 -3.77 -10.92
N LEU A 88 -0.03 -3.83 -10.35
CA LEU A 88 -0.86 -2.64 -10.19
C LEU A 88 -0.17 -1.60 -9.31
N VAL A 89 0.46 -1.99 -8.20
CA VAL A 89 1.21 -1.05 -7.34
C VAL A 89 2.41 -0.47 -8.09
N ALA A 90 3.17 -1.32 -8.79
CA ALA A 90 4.37 -0.89 -9.50
C ALA A 90 4.08 0.15 -10.59
N ILE A 91 2.93 0.03 -11.27
CA ILE A 91 2.54 0.91 -12.38
C ILE A 91 1.74 2.12 -11.88
N MET A 92 0.75 1.90 -11.00
CA MET A 92 -0.25 2.92 -10.64
C MET A 92 0.10 3.71 -9.38
N CYS A 93 1.04 3.24 -8.56
CA CYS A 93 1.33 3.87 -7.26
C CYS A 93 2.78 4.36 -7.18
N LEU A 94 3.76 3.50 -7.42
CA LEU A 94 5.18 3.83 -7.22
C LEU A 94 5.67 5.08 -7.97
N PRO A 95 5.45 5.25 -9.29
CA PRO A 95 5.96 6.43 -10.00
C PRO A 95 5.28 7.72 -9.54
N PHE A 96 3.97 7.68 -9.28
CA PHE A 96 3.20 8.84 -8.84
C PHE A 96 3.59 9.29 -7.43
N THR A 97 3.74 8.33 -6.51
CA THR A 97 4.20 8.61 -5.14
C THR A 97 5.64 9.11 -5.13
N PHE A 98 6.53 8.58 -5.98
CA PHE A 98 7.89 9.09 -6.10
C PHE A 98 7.91 10.54 -6.56
N VAL A 99 7.22 10.86 -7.66
CA VAL A 99 7.18 12.24 -8.19
C VAL A 99 6.53 13.19 -7.18
N TYR A 100 5.44 12.78 -6.52
CA TYR A 100 4.80 13.59 -5.48
C TYR A 100 5.75 13.90 -4.32
N THR A 101 6.54 12.91 -3.87
CA THR A 101 7.55 13.06 -2.81
C THR A 101 8.68 14.01 -3.20
N ILE A 102 9.05 14.09 -4.48
CA ILE A 102 10.12 15.00 -4.94
C ILE A 102 9.61 16.41 -5.25
N MET A 103 8.38 16.53 -5.74
CA MET A 103 7.81 17.82 -6.11
C MET A 103 7.15 18.56 -4.95
N ASP A 104 6.81 17.88 -3.86
CA ASP A 104 6.03 18.39 -2.71
C ASP A 104 4.65 18.97 -3.08
N HIS A 105 4.17 18.69 -4.29
CA HIS A 105 2.83 19.03 -4.75
C HIS A 105 2.33 18.02 -5.78
N TRP A 106 1.01 17.88 -5.84
CA TRP A 106 0.32 16.90 -6.67
C TRP A 106 -0.04 17.48 -8.05
N VAL A 107 0.45 16.84 -9.11
CA VAL A 107 0.29 17.30 -10.50
C VAL A 107 -0.54 16.37 -11.39
N PHE A 108 -1.00 15.23 -10.86
CA PHE A 108 -1.64 14.17 -11.65
C PHE A 108 -3.18 14.23 -11.68
N GLY A 109 -3.75 15.29 -11.13
CA GLY A 109 -5.21 15.51 -11.05
C GLY A 109 -5.91 14.69 -9.95
N GLU A 110 -7.18 15.03 -9.69
CA GLU A 110 -7.94 14.49 -8.56
C GLU A 110 -8.18 12.98 -8.68
N ALA A 111 -8.42 12.48 -9.90
CA ALA A 111 -8.67 11.05 -10.12
C ALA A 111 -7.49 10.19 -9.65
N MET A 112 -6.26 10.55 -10.03
CA MET A 112 -5.06 9.82 -9.57
C MET A 112 -4.79 10.05 -8.09
N CYS A 113 -5.13 11.23 -7.55
CA CYS A 113 -5.00 11.48 -6.11
C CYS A 113 -5.82 10.46 -5.31
N LYS A 114 -7.08 10.24 -5.69
CA LYS A 114 -7.97 9.26 -5.05
C LYS A 114 -7.58 7.81 -5.35
N LEU A 115 -7.20 7.51 -6.59
CA LEU A 115 -6.87 6.15 -7.03
C LEU A 115 -5.56 5.64 -6.43
N ASN A 116 -4.56 6.49 -6.18
CA ASN A 116 -3.25 6.07 -5.69
C ASN A 116 -3.33 5.29 -4.35
N PRO A 117 -3.86 5.86 -3.24
CA PRO A 117 -3.98 5.14 -1.97
C PRO A 117 -5.04 4.02 -2.03
N PHE A 118 -6.08 4.18 -2.86
CA PHE A 118 -7.10 3.15 -3.05
C PHE A 118 -6.50 1.88 -3.67
N VAL A 119 -5.84 1.98 -4.83
CA VAL A 119 -5.22 0.85 -5.52
C VAL A 119 -4.11 0.23 -4.65
N GLN A 120 -3.32 1.05 -3.96
CA GLN A 120 -2.30 0.56 -3.04
C GLN A 120 -2.91 -0.31 -1.93
N CYS A 121 -3.97 0.16 -1.28
CA CYS A 121 -4.65 -0.61 -0.22
C CYS A 121 -5.32 -1.88 -0.77
N VAL A 122 -5.96 -1.80 -1.95
CA VAL A 122 -6.54 -2.98 -2.61
C VAL A 122 -5.46 -4.02 -2.87
N SER A 123 -4.34 -3.64 -3.46
CA SER A 123 -3.24 -4.56 -3.76
C SER A 123 -2.63 -5.19 -2.51
N ILE A 124 -2.40 -4.42 -1.43
CA ILE A 124 -1.92 -4.98 -0.16
C ILE A 124 -2.88 -6.06 0.36
N THR A 125 -4.18 -5.77 0.31
CA THR A 125 -5.24 -6.67 0.75
C THR A 125 -5.30 -7.94 -0.10
N VAL A 126 -5.22 -7.79 -1.43
CA VAL A 126 -5.22 -8.91 -2.37
C VAL A 126 -3.99 -9.80 -2.15
N SER A 127 -2.80 -9.21 -2.00
CA SER A 127 -1.54 -9.95 -1.81
C SER A 127 -1.57 -10.73 -0.49
N ILE A 128 -1.94 -10.11 0.64
CA ILE A 128 -1.93 -10.82 1.93
C ILE A 128 -2.97 -11.93 2.02
N PHE A 129 -4.20 -11.73 1.51
CA PHE A 129 -5.20 -12.79 1.52
C PHE A 129 -4.86 -13.91 0.52
N SER A 130 -4.16 -13.61 -0.58
CA SER A 130 -3.62 -14.65 -1.46
C SER A 130 -2.58 -15.51 -0.72
N LEU A 131 -1.68 -14.90 0.06
CA LEU A 131 -0.71 -15.62 0.90
C LEU A 131 -1.40 -16.48 1.97
N VAL A 132 -2.47 -15.98 2.60
CA VAL A 132 -3.30 -16.77 3.52
C VAL A 132 -3.84 -18.01 2.83
N LEU A 133 -4.42 -17.88 1.63
CA LEU A 133 -4.95 -19.03 0.89
C LEU A 133 -3.87 -20.03 0.49
N ILE A 134 -2.69 -19.55 0.08
CA ILE A 134 -1.53 -20.43 -0.19
C ILE A 134 -1.16 -21.20 1.08
N ALA A 135 -1.08 -20.54 2.24
CA ALA A 135 -0.77 -21.20 3.51
C ALA A 135 -1.84 -22.24 3.89
N VAL A 136 -3.13 -21.96 3.69
CA VAL A 136 -4.23 -22.91 3.91
C VAL A 136 -4.11 -24.11 2.98
N GLU A 137 -3.89 -23.87 1.69
CA GLU A 137 -3.75 -24.91 0.68
C GLU A 137 -2.62 -25.88 1.05
N ARG A 138 -1.44 -25.34 1.38
CA ARG A 138 -0.28 -26.13 1.82
C ARG A 138 -0.57 -26.89 3.11
N HIS A 139 -1.20 -26.25 4.09
CA HIS A 139 -1.60 -26.90 5.32
C HIS A 139 -2.53 -28.10 5.08
N GLN A 140 -3.55 -27.96 4.23
CA GLN A 140 -4.48 -29.05 3.93
C GLN A 140 -3.82 -30.20 3.18
N LEU A 141 -3.02 -29.90 2.16
CA LEU A 141 -2.36 -30.93 1.34
C LEU A 141 -1.35 -31.76 2.15
N ILE A 142 -0.65 -31.15 3.11
CA ILE A 142 0.41 -31.81 3.87
C ILE A 142 -0.14 -32.53 5.10
N ILE A 143 -0.92 -31.84 5.93
CA ILE A 143 -1.36 -32.38 7.24
C ILE A 143 -2.57 -33.31 7.07
N ASN A 144 -3.47 -33.01 6.13
CA ASN A 144 -4.71 -33.76 5.91
C ASN A 144 -4.77 -34.35 4.49
N PRO A 145 -3.88 -35.29 4.11
CA PRO A 145 -3.78 -35.79 2.73
C PRO A 145 -5.03 -36.54 2.22
N ARG A 146 -5.88 -37.03 3.15
CA ARG A 146 -7.18 -37.66 2.89
C ARG A 146 -8.38 -36.71 3.02
N GLY A 147 -8.13 -35.46 3.43
CA GLY A 147 -9.15 -34.44 3.63
C GLY A 147 -9.59 -33.76 2.34
N TRP A 148 -10.27 -32.63 2.49
CA TRP A 148 -10.69 -31.80 1.37
C TRP A 148 -9.48 -31.30 0.57
N ARG A 149 -9.51 -31.50 -0.75
CA ARG A 149 -8.48 -31.00 -1.67
C ARG A 149 -8.97 -29.72 -2.34
N PRO A 150 -8.24 -28.61 -2.20
CA PRO A 150 -8.56 -27.39 -2.92
C PRO A 150 -8.49 -27.66 -4.43
N ASN A 151 -9.48 -27.14 -5.16
CA ASN A 151 -9.61 -27.29 -6.60
C ASN A 151 -9.61 -25.90 -7.23
N ASN A 152 -9.23 -25.81 -8.50
CA ASN A 152 -9.14 -24.56 -9.26
C ASN A 152 -10.44 -23.75 -9.21
N ARG A 153 -11.61 -24.39 -9.23
CA ARG A 153 -12.90 -23.68 -9.06
C ARG A 153 -13.01 -22.95 -7.72
N HIS A 154 -12.56 -23.59 -6.63
CA HIS A 154 -12.53 -22.94 -5.31
C HIS A 154 -11.54 -21.77 -5.29
N ALA A 155 -10.40 -21.90 -5.97
CA ALA A 155 -9.41 -20.84 -6.08
C ALA A 155 -9.96 -19.60 -6.81
N TYR A 156 -10.62 -19.77 -7.96
CA TYR A 156 -11.23 -18.65 -8.70
C TYR A 156 -12.34 -17.95 -7.91
N ILE A 157 -13.19 -18.71 -7.21
CA ILE A 157 -14.22 -18.13 -6.33
C ILE A 157 -13.55 -17.35 -5.20
N ALA A 158 -12.51 -17.90 -4.58
CA ALA A 158 -11.81 -17.24 -3.48
C ALA A 158 -11.11 -15.95 -3.94
N ILE A 159 -10.50 -15.94 -5.13
CA ILE A 159 -9.93 -14.73 -5.74
C ILE A 159 -11.03 -13.67 -5.93
N ALA A 160 -12.17 -14.03 -6.50
CA ALA A 160 -13.28 -13.07 -6.69
C ALA A 160 -13.74 -12.47 -5.35
N VAL A 161 -13.86 -13.29 -4.30
CA VAL A 161 -14.20 -12.82 -2.95
C VAL A 161 -13.12 -11.89 -2.39
N ILE A 162 -11.83 -12.23 -2.54
CA ILE A 162 -10.71 -11.38 -2.10
C ILE A 162 -10.77 -10.02 -2.76
N TRP A 163 -10.98 -9.94 -4.08
CA TRP A 163 -11.07 -8.68 -4.80
C TRP A 163 -12.25 -7.83 -4.33
N LEU A 164 -13.42 -8.44 -4.14
CA LEU A 164 -14.60 -7.72 -3.64
C LEU A 164 -14.36 -7.17 -2.22
N LEU A 165 -13.78 -7.97 -1.33
CA LEU A 165 -13.44 -7.55 0.04
C LEU A 165 -12.35 -6.47 0.05
N ALA A 166 -11.33 -6.61 -0.80
CA ALA A 166 -10.26 -5.63 -0.94
C ALA A 166 -10.83 -4.29 -1.39
N VAL A 167 -11.58 -4.26 -2.50
CA VAL A 167 -12.24 -3.05 -2.99
C VAL A 167 -13.14 -2.44 -1.92
N ALA A 168 -14.02 -3.22 -1.30
CA ALA A 168 -14.94 -2.73 -0.27
C ALA A 168 -14.21 -2.14 0.94
N SER A 169 -13.17 -2.81 1.43
CA SER A 169 -12.39 -2.35 2.58
C SER A 169 -11.54 -1.11 2.27
N SER A 170 -11.10 -0.93 1.02
CA SER A 170 -10.30 0.22 0.59
C SER A 170 -11.12 1.44 0.18
N LEU A 171 -12.46 1.34 0.05
CA LEU A 171 -13.33 2.45 -0.34
C LEU A 171 -13.15 3.74 0.48
N PRO A 172 -12.90 3.71 1.81
CA PRO A 172 -12.70 4.94 2.56
C PRO A 172 -11.51 5.77 2.05
N PHE A 173 -10.45 5.15 1.52
CA PHE A 173 -9.38 5.91 0.85
C PHE A 173 -9.90 6.62 -0.40
N LEU A 174 -10.70 5.97 -1.23
CA LEU A 174 -11.27 6.60 -2.44
C LEU A 174 -12.20 7.78 -2.10
N ILE A 175 -12.98 7.64 -1.03
CA ILE A 175 -13.97 8.63 -0.59
C ILE A 175 -13.26 9.83 0.08
N TYR A 176 -12.40 9.56 1.06
CA TYR A 176 -11.83 10.60 1.93
C TYR A 176 -10.50 11.17 1.44
N GLN A 177 -9.86 10.59 0.42
CA GLN A 177 -8.71 11.24 -0.21
C GLN A 177 -9.18 12.44 -1.03
N VAL A 178 -8.56 13.60 -0.84
CA VAL A 178 -8.96 14.85 -1.50
C VAL A 178 -7.73 15.55 -2.07
N MET A 179 -7.91 16.14 -3.26
CA MET A 179 -6.97 17.08 -3.86
C MET A 179 -7.42 18.50 -3.53
N THR A 180 -6.62 19.26 -2.79
CA THR A 180 -6.98 20.63 -2.39
C THR A 180 -5.76 21.53 -2.28
N ASP A 181 -5.98 22.82 -2.47
CA ASP A 181 -5.01 23.91 -2.30
C ASP A 181 -5.14 24.61 -0.93
N GLU A 182 -6.15 24.24 -0.12
CA GLU A 182 -6.41 24.84 1.20
C GLU A 182 -5.19 24.89 2.13
N PRO A 183 -4.35 23.83 2.23
CA PRO A 183 -3.17 23.86 3.10
C PRO A 183 -2.12 24.86 2.61
N LEU A 184 -2.08 25.15 1.31
CA LEU A 184 -1.11 26.06 0.70
C LEU A 184 -1.59 27.50 0.66
N LYS A 185 -2.90 27.75 0.75
CA LYS A 185 -3.48 29.11 0.77
C LYS A 185 -3.01 29.99 1.93
N ASN A 186 -2.63 29.39 3.06
CA ASN A 186 -2.10 30.13 4.21
C ASN A 186 -0.65 30.61 4.01
N PHE A 187 0.03 30.12 2.96
CA PHE A 187 1.39 30.51 2.65
C PHE A 187 1.38 31.57 1.54
N THR A 188 1.73 32.82 1.89
CA THR A 188 1.80 33.96 0.96
C THR A 188 3.10 33.99 0.15
N LEU A 189 3.67 32.83 -0.18
CA LEU A 189 4.93 32.74 -0.94
C LEU A 189 4.60 32.46 -2.41
N ASP A 190 5.07 33.32 -3.32
CA ASP A 190 4.77 33.28 -4.76
C ASP A 190 5.05 31.92 -5.42
N GLY A 191 5.90 31.08 -4.83
CA GLY A 191 6.21 29.72 -5.31
C GLY A 191 5.16 28.63 -5.01
N TYR A 192 4.12 28.90 -4.21
CA TYR A 192 3.09 27.93 -3.84
C TYR A 192 1.68 28.25 -4.37
N LYS A 193 1.56 29.35 -5.12
CA LYS A 193 0.32 29.72 -5.80
C LYS A 193 -0.03 28.64 -6.84
N ASP A 194 -1.31 28.25 -6.88
CA ASP A 194 -1.87 27.25 -7.80
C ASP A 194 -1.31 25.81 -7.67
N LYS A 195 -0.67 25.48 -6.54
CA LYS A 195 -0.25 24.12 -6.20
C LYS A 195 -1.31 23.39 -5.38
N TYR A 196 -1.50 22.11 -5.69
CA TYR A 196 -2.42 21.23 -4.99
C TYR A 196 -1.66 20.19 -4.17
N VAL A 197 -2.22 19.77 -3.06
CA VAL A 197 -1.74 18.61 -2.30
C VAL A 197 -2.80 17.50 -2.32
N CYS A 198 -2.32 16.26 -2.17
CA CYS A 198 -3.17 15.08 -2.11
C CYS A 198 -3.05 14.45 -0.72
N TYR A 199 -4.10 14.54 0.09
CA TYR A 199 -4.09 14.00 1.46
C TYR A 199 -5.45 13.43 1.87
N ASP A 200 -5.46 12.66 2.97
CA ASP A 200 -6.67 12.07 3.53
C ASP A 200 -7.43 13.06 4.42
N LYS A 201 -8.68 13.37 4.05
CA LYS A 201 -9.60 14.22 4.81
C LYS A 201 -10.71 13.37 5.43
N PHE A 202 -10.34 12.56 6.42
CA PHE A 202 -11.30 11.77 7.20
C PHE A 202 -12.21 12.66 8.06
N PRO A 203 -13.47 12.26 8.32
CA PRO A 203 -14.46 13.09 9.04
C PRO A 203 -14.01 13.50 10.45
N SER A 204 -13.21 12.66 11.11
CA SER A 204 -12.53 13.01 12.36
C SER A 204 -11.31 12.14 12.55
N GLU A 205 -10.42 12.57 13.45
CA GLU A 205 -9.25 11.80 13.88
C GLU A 205 -9.60 10.42 14.42
N PHE A 206 -10.70 10.32 15.14
CA PHE A 206 -11.20 9.03 15.63
C PHE A 206 -11.54 8.08 14.47
N HIS A 207 -12.20 8.57 13.41
CA HIS A 207 -12.50 7.74 12.23
C HIS A 207 -11.23 7.30 11.51
N ARG A 208 -10.27 8.21 11.34
CA ARG A 208 -8.98 7.91 10.72
C ARG A 208 -8.25 6.82 11.49
N LEU A 209 -8.03 7.02 12.78
CA LEU A 209 -7.32 6.07 13.63
C LEU A 209 -8.04 4.72 13.74
N SER A 210 -9.37 4.73 13.88
CA SER A 210 -10.15 3.48 13.95
C SER A 210 -10.02 2.69 12.66
N TYR A 211 -10.15 3.35 11.51
CA TYR A 211 -10.03 2.71 10.20
C TYR A 211 -8.60 2.19 9.96
N THR A 212 -7.56 3.01 10.16
CA THR A 212 -6.18 2.57 9.94
C THR A 212 -5.76 1.47 10.91
N THR A 213 -6.19 1.52 12.17
CA THR A 213 -5.95 0.45 13.15
C THR A 213 -6.66 -0.84 12.74
N LEU A 214 -7.91 -0.74 12.26
CA LEU A 214 -8.66 -1.91 11.76
C LEU A 214 -7.95 -2.54 10.57
N LEU A 215 -7.51 -1.75 9.60
CA LEU A 215 -6.73 -2.25 8.46
C LEU A 215 -5.43 -2.91 8.92
N LEU A 216 -4.69 -2.28 9.84
CA LEU A 216 -3.44 -2.84 10.37
C LEU A 216 -3.66 -4.21 11.03
N VAL A 217 -4.72 -4.35 11.84
CA VAL A 217 -5.03 -5.64 12.48
C VAL A 217 -5.49 -6.67 11.45
N LEU A 218 -6.39 -6.30 10.54
CA LEU A 218 -7.03 -7.25 9.62
C LEU A 218 -6.20 -7.59 8.38
N GLN A 219 -5.33 -6.69 7.93
CA GLN A 219 -4.53 -6.85 6.71
C GLN A 219 -3.05 -7.13 6.99
N TYR A 220 -2.59 -6.93 8.22
CA TYR A 220 -1.20 -7.21 8.58
C TYR A 220 -1.10 -8.24 9.71
N PHE A 221 -1.45 -7.89 10.96
CA PHE A 221 -1.19 -8.76 12.10
C PHE A 221 -1.99 -10.07 12.06
N GLY A 222 -3.30 -10.00 11.87
CA GLY A 222 -4.19 -11.16 11.83
C GLY A 222 -3.76 -12.18 10.77
N PRO A 223 -3.63 -11.77 9.49
CA PRO A 223 -3.17 -12.66 8.42
C PRO A 223 -1.77 -13.23 8.65
N LEU A 224 -0.81 -12.42 9.09
CA LEU A 224 0.56 -12.89 9.32
C LEU A 224 0.63 -13.90 10.48
N CYS A 225 -0.07 -13.66 11.58
CA CYS A 225 -0.18 -14.62 12.67
C CYS A 225 -0.80 -15.94 12.19
N PHE A 226 -1.86 -15.87 11.38
CA PHE A 226 -2.50 -17.05 10.81
C PHE A 226 -1.56 -17.82 9.88
N ILE A 227 -0.90 -17.14 8.95
CA ILE A 227 0.11 -17.73 8.04
C ILE A 227 1.21 -18.41 8.86
N PHE A 228 1.75 -17.74 9.88
CA PHE A 228 2.78 -18.30 10.75
C PHE A 228 2.32 -19.56 11.46
N ILE A 229 1.10 -19.57 12.02
CA ILE A 229 0.53 -20.76 12.67
C ILE A 229 0.39 -21.92 11.68
N CYS A 230 -0.09 -21.65 10.46
CA CYS A 230 -0.21 -22.67 9.41
C CYS A 230 1.15 -23.30 9.08
N TYR A 231 2.16 -22.48 8.79
CA TYR A 231 3.50 -22.97 8.45
C TYR A 231 4.20 -23.64 9.64
N PHE A 232 3.98 -23.16 10.87
CA PHE A 232 4.51 -23.81 12.07
C PHE A 232 3.95 -25.23 12.25
N LYS A 233 2.63 -25.42 12.04
CA LYS A 233 2.00 -26.75 12.07
C LYS A 233 2.54 -27.66 10.98
N VAL A 234 2.68 -27.13 9.76
CA VAL A 234 3.28 -27.87 8.63
C VAL A 234 4.69 -28.33 8.99
N ARG A 235 5.55 -27.43 9.47
CA ARG A 235 6.93 -27.74 9.87
C ARG A 235 7.00 -28.84 10.94
N LYS A 236 6.10 -28.82 11.92
CA LYS A 236 6.06 -29.84 12.98
C LYS A 236 5.61 -31.22 12.48
N PHE A 237 4.79 -31.25 11.43
CA PHE A 237 4.28 -32.50 10.85
C PHE A 237 5.30 -33.17 9.92
N LEU A 238 6.11 -32.39 9.18
CA LEU A 238 7.16 -32.98 8.36
C LEU A 238 8.30 -33.55 9.23
N PRO A 239 8.85 -34.72 8.89
CA PRO A 239 10.08 -35.23 9.50
C PRO A 239 11.25 -34.28 9.23
N PRO A 240 12.27 -34.23 10.08
CA PRO A 240 13.46 -33.42 9.85
C PRO A 240 14.14 -33.84 8.54
N SER A 241 13.99 -33.02 7.49
CA SER A 241 14.71 -33.20 6.23
C SER A 241 16.10 -32.55 6.32
N PRO A 242 17.15 -33.16 5.73
CA PRO A 242 18.50 -32.58 5.71
C PRO A 242 18.63 -31.34 4.80
N PHE A 243 17.58 -30.97 4.06
CA PHE A 243 17.57 -29.79 3.20
C PHE A 243 16.84 -28.61 3.88
N PRO A 244 17.41 -27.40 3.88
CA PRO A 244 16.77 -26.22 4.45
C PRO A 244 15.51 -25.85 3.66
N PHE A 245 14.47 -25.48 4.40
CA PHE A 245 13.08 -25.20 4.00
C PHE A 245 12.87 -24.07 2.95
N PHE A 246 13.92 -23.48 2.39
CA PHE A 246 13.85 -22.33 1.48
C PHE A 246 13.39 -22.66 0.05
N ILE A 247 13.13 -23.93 -0.28
CA ILE A 247 12.76 -24.37 -1.64
C ILE A 247 11.23 -24.38 -1.89
N PHE A 248 10.41 -24.05 -0.89
CA PHE A 248 8.95 -24.00 -1.04
C PHE A 248 8.33 -22.59 -0.99
N PHE A 249 9.15 -21.54 -1.19
CA PHE A 249 8.70 -20.18 -1.49
C PHE A 249 8.86 -19.90 -2.98
#